data_AF-A0A094A375-F1
#
_entry.id   AF-A0A094A375-F1
#
_cell.length_a   1.000
_cell.length_b   1.000
_cell.length_c   1.000
_cell.angle_alpha   90.00
_cell.angle_beta   90.00
_cell.angle_gamma   90.00
#
_symmetry.space_group_name_H-M   'P 1'
#
loop_
_entity.id
_entity.type
_entity.pdbx_description
1 polymer ?
#
loop_
_entity_poly.entity_id
_entity_poly.type
_entity_poly.pdbx_seq_one_letter_code
_entity_poly.pdbx_strand_id
1 'polypeptide(L)'
;TPEELEEEIQEFDWARCLNDQMFVFQESELNRILDIVITNMTPQRSTSQKPVPANMIFLSARYAHYHSSQELLGKLLIMAMDKINDVVEAYQWDMTILAFWMSNATLLLHYLKKDGGLSGSTGEFQLQLAELINEIFILIIRDAERRIDKVLDPAMLDHETIPGFEDIAFQDEWKIFKRKTTVKEQPAEKRFRPPSPKQRAKPAPRNVTSLLSSTLFVLDLYDIHTVISSQILAQLFYWIAAELFNRVMSNRRYLARTKAMQIRMNISILEDWARANNRKPEHYEHGSMSASGETTVEAARRHLAPVIQLLQWLQCFSSLAPDDFESLVGTLQQLTKLTPQQLIHSVKHYRPEVGEKGLPKSAMKYIINLQRETQARKDRQRAAASSPRPGDSAPSTPTKPGQNNGNSSVPATPDSIQREEEDEEEDAPENLLLDPALMLPFSLPTSTDMLVSFGAGFGGLNRERERKYIPTVPPEFLAKLDARGRAEGGSYAEADWADEPV
;
A
#
# COMPACT_ATOMS: atom_id res chain seq x y z
N THR A 1 39.92 27.18 3.50
CA THR A 1 39.04 26.84 2.36
C THR A 1 37.59 26.79 2.86
N PRO A 2 36.55 26.71 2.01
CA PRO A 2 35.19 26.40 2.49
C PRO A 2 35.16 25.11 3.33
N GLU A 3 36.08 24.19 3.09
CA GLU A 3 36.28 22.96 3.87
C GLU A 3 36.83 23.21 5.29
N GLU A 4 37.56 24.31 5.55
CA GLU A 4 38.08 24.64 6.89
C GLU A 4 37.06 25.39 7.78
N LEU A 5 36.02 26.01 7.19
CA LEU A 5 34.90 26.60 7.94
C LEU A 5 33.81 25.58 8.28
N GLU A 6 33.85 24.40 7.66
CA GLU A 6 32.92 23.29 7.92
C GLU A 6 33.34 22.41 9.11
N GLU A 7 34.55 22.60 9.65
CA GLU A 7 35.10 21.83 10.78
C GLU A 7 34.63 22.29 12.18
N GLU A 8 33.92 23.42 12.29
CA GLU A 8 33.46 23.98 13.58
C GLU A 8 31.97 23.74 13.92
N ILE A 9 31.24 22.92 13.16
CA ILE A 9 29.91 22.49 13.61
C ILE A 9 30.11 21.36 14.62
N GLN A 10 29.95 21.69 15.90
CA GLN A 10 29.99 20.72 16.99
C GLN A 10 29.05 19.54 16.69
N GLU A 11 29.59 18.32 16.76
CA GLU A 11 28.86 17.09 16.47
C GLU A 11 27.67 16.93 17.44
N PHE A 12 26.54 16.43 16.92
CA PHE A 12 25.35 16.22 17.74
C PHE A 12 25.59 15.14 18.79
N ASP A 13 25.53 15.49 20.08
CA ASP A 13 25.77 14.56 21.18
C ASP A 13 24.45 13.89 21.60
N TRP A 14 24.32 12.59 21.28
CA TRP A 14 23.16 11.78 21.63
C TRP A 14 23.19 11.24 23.08
N ALA A 15 24.35 11.32 23.74
CA ALA A 15 24.54 10.85 25.10
C ALA A 15 24.34 11.97 26.14
N ARG A 16 24.55 13.22 25.76
CA ARG A 16 24.41 14.39 26.63
C ARG A 16 23.64 15.51 25.93
N CYS A 17 22.81 16.22 26.69
CA CYS A 17 22.11 17.41 26.21
C CYS A 17 23.05 18.62 26.29
N LEU A 18 23.55 19.10 25.15
CA LEU A 18 24.31 20.35 25.07
C LEU A 18 23.37 21.56 24.92
N ASN A 19 23.84 22.74 25.34
CA ASN A 19 23.02 23.96 25.37
C ASN A 19 22.51 24.42 24.01
N ASP A 20 23.27 24.14 22.95
CA ASP A 20 22.97 24.43 21.55
C ASP A 20 22.16 23.31 20.86
N GLN A 21 21.86 22.22 21.57
CA GLN A 21 21.20 21.01 21.06
C GLN A 21 19.86 20.75 21.73
N MET A 22 19.20 21.81 22.18
CA MET A 22 17.86 21.79 22.73
C MET A 22 17.10 23.07 22.35
N PHE A 23 15.77 23.01 22.43
CA PHE A 23 14.91 24.17 22.23
C PHE A 23 14.24 24.54 23.55
N VAL A 24 14.62 25.69 24.10
CA VAL A 24 14.10 26.20 25.37
C VAL A 24 12.81 26.96 25.11
N PHE A 25 11.76 26.64 25.86
CA PHE A 25 10.44 27.26 25.71
C PHE A 25 9.74 27.40 27.07
N GLN A 26 8.79 28.32 27.16
CA GLN A 26 7.91 28.42 28.32
C GLN A 26 6.63 27.60 28.11
N GLU A 27 6.10 26.99 29.17
CA GLU A 27 4.85 26.20 29.09
C GLU A 27 3.68 27.00 28.50
N SER A 28 3.61 28.31 28.78
CA SER A 28 2.60 29.23 28.23
C SER A 28 2.67 29.38 26.70
N GLU A 29 3.84 29.17 26.10
CA GLU A 29 4.07 29.30 24.65
C GLU A 29 3.85 27.98 23.90
N LEU A 30 3.74 26.87 24.63
CA LEU A 30 3.69 25.51 24.08
C LEU A 30 2.60 25.35 23.02
N ASN A 31 1.36 25.75 23.33
CA ASN A 31 0.25 25.61 22.39
C ASN A 31 0.53 26.36 21.07
N ARG A 32 1.08 27.57 21.18
CA ARG A 32 1.39 28.40 20.02
C ARG A 32 2.54 27.84 19.18
N ILE A 33 3.59 27.33 19.82
CA ILE A 33 4.70 26.66 19.12
C ILE A 33 4.15 25.49 18.31
N LEU A 34 3.35 24.64 18.95
CA LEU A 34 2.75 23.47 18.30
C LEU A 34 1.77 23.87 17.19
N ASP A 35 0.97 24.93 17.35
CA ASP A 35 0.12 25.45 16.28
C ASP A 35 0.92 25.89 15.06
N ILE A 36 2.11 26.46 15.24
CA ILE A 36 2.95 26.92 14.14
C ILE A 36 3.61 25.74 13.42
N VAL A 37 4.13 24.76 14.16
CA VAL A 37 4.91 23.66 13.58
C VAL A 37 4.08 22.43 13.20
N ILE A 38 2.86 22.29 13.72
CA ILE A 38 1.97 21.15 13.44
C ILE A 38 0.75 21.63 12.65
N THR A 39 -0.14 22.39 13.28
CA THR A 39 -1.47 22.70 12.75
C THR A 39 -1.44 23.60 11.52
N ASN A 40 -0.60 24.64 11.54
CA ASN A 40 -0.52 25.64 10.46
C ASN A 40 0.67 25.40 9.51
N MET A 41 1.39 24.29 9.68
CA MET A 41 2.53 23.98 8.85
C MET A 41 2.06 23.40 7.51
N THR A 42 2.33 24.11 6.43
CA THR A 42 2.07 23.62 5.07
C THR A 42 3.28 22.87 4.53
N PRO A 43 3.12 21.61 4.07
CA PRO A 43 4.20 20.92 3.37
C PRO A 43 4.62 21.70 2.13
N GLN A 44 5.92 21.93 1.98
CA GLN A 44 6.50 22.49 0.78
C GLN A 44 6.90 21.33 -0.14
N ARG A 45 6.75 21.52 -1.45
CA ARG A 45 7.18 20.52 -2.44
C ARG A 45 8.65 20.72 -2.78
N SER A 46 9.52 20.63 -1.78
CA SER A 46 10.96 20.81 -1.93
C SER A 46 11.71 19.72 -1.18
N THR A 47 12.62 19.06 -1.87
CA THR A 47 13.55 18.06 -1.29
C THR A 47 14.52 18.69 -0.28
N SER A 48 14.59 20.03 -0.21
CA SER A 48 15.38 20.75 0.78
C SER A 48 14.60 21.05 2.07
N GLN A 49 13.29 20.79 2.09
CA GLN A 49 12.49 21.01 3.29
C GLN A 49 12.90 20.01 4.36
N LYS A 50 13.53 20.50 5.44
CA LYS A 50 13.78 19.68 6.61
C LYS A 50 12.45 19.31 7.30
N PRO A 51 12.37 18.13 7.94
CA PRO A 51 11.25 17.73 8.80
C PRO A 51 11.25 18.53 10.12
N VAL A 52 10.96 19.83 10.00
CA VAL A 52 10.97 20.80 11.09
C VAL A 52 10.07 20.39 12.26
N PRO A 53 8.84 19.86 12.07
CA PRO A 53 8.02 19.39 13.19
C PRO A 53 8.74 18.36 14.06
N ALA A 54 9.34 17.34 13.45
CA ALA A 54 10.09 16.32 14.19
C ALA A 54 11.27 16.94 14.98
N ASN A 55 12.05 17.81 14.33
CA ASN A 55 13.18 18.49 14.95
C ASN A 55 12.75 19.36 16.14
N MET A 56 11.69 20.15 15.97
CA MET A 56 11.19 21.06 17.00
C MET A 56 10.67 20.29 18.22
N ILE A 57 9.84 19.27 18.00
CA ILE A 57 9.27 18.45 19.07
C ILE A 57 10.40 17.74 19.83
N PHE A 58 11.36 17.15 19.11
CA PHE A 58 12.49 16.46 19.73
C PHE A 58 13.40 17.39 20.54
N LEU A 59 13.81 18.53 19.99
CA LEU A 59 14.67 19.49 20.70
C LEU A 59 13.97 20.08 21.93
N SER A 60 12.65 20.29 21.85
CA SER A 60 11.82 20.70 23.00
C SER A 60 11.73 19.58 24.05
N ALA A 61 11.61 18.32 23.62
CA ALA A 61 11.60 17.16 24.49
C ALA A 61 12.93 16.99 25.23
N ARG A 62 14.08 17.23 24.56
CA ARG A 62 15.40 17.22 25.22
C ARG A 62 15.47 18.27 26.34
N TYR A 63 15.06 19.51 26.06
CA TYR A 63 15.00 20.55 27.10
C TYR A 63 14.12 20.12 28.28
N ALA A 64 12.90 19.67 28.00
CA ALA A 64 11.95 19.28 29.03
C ALA A 64 12.47 18.12 29.91
N HIS A 65 13.07 17.10 29.28
CA HIS A 65 13.60 15.92 29.96
C HIS A 65 14.83 16.21 30.82
N TYR A 66 15.82 16.93 30.26
CA TYR A 66 17.13 17.11 30.90
C TYR A 66 17.22 18.33 31.82
N HIS A 67 16.43 19.39 31.56
CA HIS A 67 16.61 20.69 32.22
C HIS A 67 15.33 21.27 32.85
N SER A 68 14.20 20.57 32.75
CA SER A 68 12.93 21.00 33.35
C SER A 68 12.28 19.88 34.17
N SER A 69 11.11 19.39 33.76
CA SER A 69 10.33 18.39 34.50
C SER A 69 9.70 17.36 33.58
N GLN A 70 9.46 16.16 34.12
CA GLN A 70 8.71 15.11 33.44
C GLN A 70 7.26 15.51 33.14
N GLU A 71 6.67 16.40 33.94
CA GLU A 71 5.33 16.95 33.69
C GLU A 71 5.31 17.79 32.40
N LEU A 72 6.30 18.67 32.22
CA LEU A 72 6.41 19.47 31.00
C LEU A 72 6.65 18.61 29.76
N LEU A 73 7.47 17.56 29.89
CA LEU A 73 7.69 16.58 28.83
C LEU A 73 6.38 15.86 28.46
N GLY A 74 5.64 15.37 29.45
CA GLY A 74 4.34 14.72 29.23
C GLY A 74 3.34 15.63 28.52
N LYS A 75 3.19 16.89 28.99
CA LYS A 75 2.32 17.89 28.35
C LYS A 75 2.70 18.15 26.90
N LEU A 76 3.99 18.36 26.62
CA LEU A 76 4.51 18.55 25.26
C LEU A 76 4.12 17.38 24.35
N LEU A 77 4.38 16.14 24.78
CA LEU A 77 4.18 14.96 23.95
C LEU A 77 2.69 14.68 23.71
N ILE A 78 1.84 14.79 24.72
CA ILE A 78 0.39 14.61 24.59
C ILE A 78 -0.19 15.66 23.62
N MET A 79 0.09 16.94 23.85
CA MET A 79 -0.42 18.01 22.99
C MET A 79 0.10 17.91 21.55
N ALA A 80 1.34 17.45 21.36
CA ALA A 80 1.89 17.21 20.04
C ALA A 80 1.16 16.04 19.35
N MET A 81 0.96 14.91 20.03
CA MET A 81 0.25 13.76 19.48
C MET A 81 -1.17 14.13 19.04
N ASP A 82 -1.93 14.80 19.91
CA ASP A 82 -3.31 15.21 19.63
C ASP A 82 -3.39 16.07 18.37
N LYS A 83 -2.55 17.11 18.27
CA LYS A 83 -2.54 17.98 17.09
C LYS A 83 -2.08 17.26 15.82
N ILE A 84 -1.18 16.28 15.90
CA ILE A 84 -0.77 15.49 14.73
C ILE A 84 -1.95 14.63 14.26
N ASN A 85 -2.63 13.96 15.18
CA ASN A 85 -3.82 13.16 14.86
C ASN A 85 -4.91 14.04 14.21
N ASP A 86 -5.21 15.20 14.79
CA ASP A 86 -6.19 16.15 14.22
C ASP A 86 -5.87 16.52 12.76
N VAL A 87 -4.59 16.76 12.45
CA VAL A 87 -4.16 17.09 11.08
C VAL A 87 -4.27 15.86 10.17
N VAL A 88 -3.85 14.68 10.62
CA VAL A 88 -3.93 13.44 9.81
C VAL A 88 -5.39 13.08 9.50
N GLU A 89 -6.28 13.17 10.48
CA GLU A 89 -7.72 12.92 10.31
C GLU A 89 -8.37 13.90 9.33
N ALA A 90 -8.05 15.20 9.46
CA ALA A 90 -8.58 16.25 8.59
C ALA A 90 -8.15 16.08 7.12
N TYR A 91 -6.97 15.50 6.89
CA TYR A 91 -6.37 15.37 5.56
C TYR A 91 -6.14 13.91 5.13
N GLN A 92 -7.01 12.98 5.55
CA GLN A 92 -6.90 11.54 5.27
C GLN A 92 -6.86 11.14 3.78
N TRP A 93 -7.20 12.07 2.86
CA TRP A 93 -7.19 11.87 1.41
C TRP A 93 -6.11 12.68 0.68
N ASP A 94 -5.23 13.37 1.40
CA ASP A 94 -4.13 14.14 0.84
C ASP A 94 -2.79 13.42 1.00
N MET A 95 -2.38 12.72 -0.07
CA MET A 95 -1.08 12.04 -0.18
C MET A 95 0.11 12.91 0.25
N THR A 96 0.07 14.22 0.01
CA THR A 96 1.18 15.13 0.33
C THR A 96 1.28 15.36 1.84
N ILE A 97 0.14 15.59 2.50
CA ILE A 97 0.09 15.76 3.97
C ILE A 97 0.42 14.45 4.69
N LEU A 98 -0.13 13.33 4.20
CA LEU A 98 0.14 12.01 4.76
C LEU A 98 1.63 11.66 4.65
N ALA A 99 2.25 11.87 3.48
CA ALA A 99 3.67 11.60 3.30
C ALA A 99 4.56 12.52 4.16
N PHE A 100 4.17 13.79 4.31
CA PHE A 100 4.85 14.72 5.21
C PHE A 100 4.82 14.24 6.67
N TRP A 101 3.65 13.80 7.17
CA TRP A 101 3.52 13.30 8.54
C TRP A 101 4.16 11.93 8.74
N MET A 102 4.11 11.04 7.76
CA MET A 102 4.86 9.79 7.74
C MET A 102 6.36 10.05 7.96
N SER A 103 6.94 11.00 7.23
CA SER A 103 8.35 11.39 7.35
C SER A 103 8.67 11.98 8.74
N ASN A 104 7.86 12.92 9.22
CA ASN A 104 8.08 13.53 10.54
C ASN A 104 7.89 12.53 11.69
N ALA A 105 6.88 11.67 11.65
CA ALA A 105 6.61 10.69 12.70
C ALA A 105 7.72 9.62 12.76
N THR A 106 8.15 9.11 11.59
CA THR A 106 9.26 8.15 11.53
C THR A 106 10.57 8.75 12.02
N LEU A 107 10.88 10.01 11.65
CA LEU A 107 12.08 10.69 12.13
C LEU A 107 12.01 11.00 13.64
N LEU A 108 10.88 11.46 14.14
CA LEU A 108 10.71 11.73 15.57
C LEU A 108 10.87 10.45 16.39
N LEU A 109 10.30 9.33 15.92
CA LEU A 109 10.49 8.01 16.52
C LEU A 109 11.98 7.59 16.52
N HIS A 110 12.70 7.88 15.43
CA HIS A 110 14.15 7.67 15.35
C HIS A 110 14.89 8.45 16.43
N TYR A 111 14.64 9.76 16.55
CA TYR A 111 15.31 10.61 17.53
C TYR A 111 15.08 10.18 18.96
N LEU A 112 13.83 9.85 19.31
CA LEU A 112 13.47 9.40 20.65
C LEU A 112 14.15 8.07 21.00
N LYS A 113 14.28 7.15 20.04
CA LYS A 113 15.00 5.88 20.25
C LYS A 113 16.51 6.07 20.35
N LYS A 114 17.08 7.05 19.63
CA LYS A 114 18.53 7.30 19.56
C LYS A 114 19.08 8.05 20.76
N ASP A 115 18.31 8.97 21.34
CA ASP A 115 18.72 9.69 22.55
C ASP A 115 18.59 8.81 23.79
N GLY A 116 19.68 8.70 24.56
CA GLY A 116 19.77 7.74 25.67
C GLY A 116 18.81 8.00 26.84
N GLY A 117 18.47 9.27 27.11
CA GLY A 117 17.54 9.63 28.20
C GLY A 117 16.09 9.59 27.76
N LEU A 118 15.81 10.05 26.53
CA LEU A 118 14.46 10.06 25.97
C LEU A 118 13.96 8.65 25.63
N SER A 119 14.84 7.74 25.22
CA SER A 119 14.46 6.37 24.83
C SER A 119 13.69 5.63 25.92
N GLY A 120 14.12 5.76 27.18
CA GLY A 120 13.44 5.14 28.32
C GLY A 120 12.25 5.93 28.86
N SER A 121 12.25 7.26 28.74
CA SER A 121 11.22 8.13 29.34
C SER A 121 10.02 8.38 28.42
N THR A 122 10.12 8.07 27.14
CA THR A 122 9.07 8.34 26.13
C THR A 122 8.42 7.08 25.56
N GLY A 123 8.52 5.94 26.26
CA GLY A 123 8.07 4.64 25.74
C GLY A 123 6.61 4.59 25.27
N GLU A 124 5.68 5.20 26.01
CA GLU A 124 4.26 5.28 25.63
C GLU A 124 4.05 6.10 24.35
N PHE A 125 4.70 7.26 24.25
CA PHE A 125 4.63 8.12 23.07
C PHE A 125 5.28 7.47 21.83
N GLN A 126 6.37 6.71 22.01
CA GLN A 126 6.98 5.93 20.92
C GLN A 126 6.02 4.85 20.38
N LEU A 127 5.23 4.22 21.25
CA LEU A 127 4.21 3.26 20.82
C LEU A 127 3.09 3.95 20.03
N GLN A 128 2.57 5.07 20.54
CA GLN A 128 1.56 5.86 19.85
C GLN A 128 2.04 6.36 18.48
N LEU A 129 3.30 6.80 18.38
CA LEU A 129 3.91 7.16 17.10
C LEU A 129 3.97 5.97 16.14
N ALA A 130 4.30 4.77 16.62
CA ALA A 130 4.31 3.57 15.78
C ALA A 130 2.92 3.21 15.26
N GLU A 131 1.88 3.35 16.09
CA GLU A 131 0.48 3.16 15.71
C GLU A 131 0.04 4.20 14.67
N LEU A 132 0.35 5.47 14.89
CA LEU A 132 0.09 6.55 13.94
C LEU A 132 0.79 6.32 12.60
N ILE A 133 2.05 5.87 12.61
CA ILE A 133 2.77 5.53 11.38
C ILE A 133 2.05 4.41 10.61
N ASN A 134 1.57 3.38 11.31
CA ASN A 134 0.78 2.31 10.69
C ASN A 134 -0.56 2.82 10.13
N GLU A 135 -1.23 3.74 10.83
CA GLU A 135 -2.45 4.37 10.32
C GLU A 135 -2.20 5.18 9.04
N ILE A 136 -1.18 6.06 9.06
CA ILE A 136 -0.81 6.86 7.89
C ILE A 136 -0.41 5.94 6.71
N PHE A 137 0.27 4.82 6.97
CA PHE A 137 0.60 3.81 5.96
C PHE A 137 -0.67 3.30 5.26
N ILE A 138 -1.70 2.93 6.04
CA ILE A 138 -2.99 2.48 5.51
C ILE A 138 -3.68 3.60 4.70
N LEU A 139 -3.67 4.85 5.19
CA LEU A 139 -4.29 5.99 4.50
C LEU A 139 -3.61 6.29 3.14
N ILE A 140 -2.28 6.23 3.07
CA ILE A 140 -1.52 6.39 1.83
C ILE A 140 -1.93 5.32 0.80
N ILE A 141 -2.01 4.07 1.23
CA ILE A 141 -2.43 2.95 0.37
C ILE A 141 -3.85 3.19 -0.15
N ARG A 142 -4.81 3.49 0.73
CA ARG A 142 -6.20 3.74 0.35
C ARG A 142 -6.36 4.89 -0.63
N ASP A 143 -5.62 5.99 -0.47
CA ASP A 143 -5.68 7.11 -1.42
C ASP A 143 -5.10 6.71 -2.79
N ALA A 144 -4.00 5.95 -2.83
CA ALA A 144 -3.42 5.45 -4.06
C ALA A 144 -4.34 4.45 -4.78
N GLU A 145 -4.90 3.47 -4.07
CA GLU A 145 -5.88 2.50 -4.57
C GLU A 145 -7.08 3.23 -5.19
N ARG A 146 -7.69 4.16 -4.46
CA ARG A 146 -8.83 4.97 -4.93
C ARG A 146 -8.52 5.75 -6.22
N ARG A 147 -7.29 6.23 -6.40
CA ARG A 147 -6.88 6.95 -7.63
C ARG A 147 -6.66 6.00 -8.79
N ILE A 148 -6.06 4.83 -8.55
CA ILE A 148 -5.78 3.81 -9.56
C ILE A 148 -7.07 3.15 -10.03
N ASP A 149 -7.99 2.85 -9.11
CA ASP A 149 -9.27 2.18 -9.40
C ASP A 149 -10.08 2.90 -10.50
N LYS A 150 -10.13 4.23 -10.43
CA LYS A 150 -10.83 5.09 -11.41
C LYS A 150 -10.38 4.91 -12.86
N VAL A 151 -9.16 4.41 -13.07
CA VAL A 151 -8.60 4.20 -14.42
C VAL A 151 -8.35 2.74 -14.73
N LEU A 152 -8.55 1.82 -13.78
CA LEU A 152 -8.07 0.45 -13.87
C LEU A 152 -8.72 -0.31 -15.04
N ASP A 153 -10.04 -0.30 -15.14
CA ASP A 153 -10.80 -0.99 -16.21
C ASP A 153 -10.44 -0.50 -17.60
N PRO A 154 -10.58 0.81 -17.92
CA PRO A 154 -10.31 1.30 -19.26
C PRO A 154 -8.83 1.22 -19.62
N ALA A 155 -7.91 1.24 -18.63
CA ALA A 155 -6.47 1.16 -18.87
C ALA A 155 -5.94 -0.28 -19.02
N MET A 156 -6.44 -1.23 -18.23
CA MET A 156 -5.86 -2.57 -18.12
C MET A 156 -6.70 -3.65 -18.80
N LEU A 157 -8.04 -3.54 -18.76
CA LEU A 157 -8.96 -4.55 -19.28
C LEU A 157 -9.44 -4.23 -20.70
N ASP A 158 -9.82 -2.98 -20.94
CA ASP A 158 -10.39 -2.57 -22.23
C ASP A 158 -9.36 -1.98 -23.20
N HIS A 159 -8.16 -1.63 -22.74
CA HIS A 159 -7.13 -1.04 -23.60
C HIS A 159 -6.58 -2.03 -24.64
N GLU A 160 -6.83 -1.76 -25.92
CA GLU A 160 -6.41 -2.62 -27.04
C GLU A 160 -5.02 -2.24 -27.55
N THR A 161 -4.03 -3.10 -27.30
CA THR A 161 -2.66 -2.96 -27.80
C THR A 161 -2.48 -3.50 -29.21
N ILE A 162 -3.33 -4.44 -29.66
CA ILE A 162 -3.20 -5.12 -30.96
C ILE A 162 -4.37 -4.69 -31.88
N PRO A 163 -4.10 -3.93 -32.95
CA PRO A 163 -5.14 -3.56 -33.92
C PRO A 163 -5.68 -4.79 -34.67
N GLY A 164 -7.01 -4.91 -34.75
CA GLY A 164 -7.70 -5.96 -35.52
C GLY A 164 -8.46 -7.01 -34.68
N PHE A 165 -8.49 -6.86 -33.34
CA PHE A 165 -9.24 -7.75 -32.46
C PHE A 165 -10.75 -7.45 -32.36
N GLU A 166 -11.24 -6.41 -33.04
CA GLU A 166 -12.68 -6.09 -33.11
C GLU A 166 -13.49 -7.14 -33.91
N ASP A 167 -12.84 -7.95 -34.75
CA ASP A 167 -13.48 -8.90 -35.68
C ASP A 167 -13.58 -10.35 -35.17
N ILE A 168 -13.25 -10.61 -33.90
CA ILE A 168 -13.23 -11.97 -33.35
C ILE A 168 -14.66 -12.52 -33.28
N ALA A 169 -14.87 -13.65 -33.95
CA ALA A 169 -16.13 -14.37 -33.90
C ALA A 169 -16.09 -15.40 -32.77
N PHE A 170 -17.17 -15.45 -31.98
CA PHE A 170 -17.39 -16.50 -30.98
C PHE A 170 -18.30 -17.60 -31.53
N GLN A 171 -18.14 -18.83 -31.03
CA GLN A 171 -18.84 -20.00 -31.59
C GLN A 171 -20.37 -19.93 -31.48
N ASP A 172 -20.89 -19.35 -30.40
CA ASP A 172 -22.33 -19.28 -30.12
C ASP A 172 -22.99 -17.95 -30.57
N GLU A 173 -22.27 -17.07 -31.26
CA GLU A 173 -22.84 -15.81 -31.78
C GLU A 173 -23.54 -16.03 -33.13
N TRP A 174 -24.87 -16.18 -33.10
CA TRP A 174 -25.70 -16.26 -34.31
C TRP A 174 -25.72 -14.91 -35.04
N LYS A 175 -24.94 -14.79 -36.13
CA LYS A 175 -24.79 -13.58 -36.96
C LYS A 175 -25.97 -13.33 -37.91
N ILE A 176 -27.22 -13.59 -37.51
CA ILE A 176 -28.37 -13.45 -38.42
C ILE A 176 -28.80 -11.98 -38.61
N PHE A 177 -28.49 -11.06 -37.67
CA PHE A 177 -28.97 -9.67 -37.75
C PHE A 177 -27.94 -8.55 -37.51
N LYS A 178 -26.65 -8.86 -37.28
CA LYS A 178 -25.62 -7.82 -37.15
C LYS A 178 -24.94 -7.55 -38.49
N ARG A 179 -25.36 -6.47 -39.15
CA ARG A 179 -24.71 -5.90 -40.34
C ARG A 179 -23.25 -5.62 -39.98
N LYS A 180 -22.30 -6.31 -40.63
CA LYS A 180 -20.86 -6.06 -40.45
C LYS A 180 -20.60 -4.57 -40.70
N THR A 181 -20.19 -3.84 -39.65
CA THR A 181 -19.51 -2.57 -39.85
C THR A 181 -18.17 -2.92 -40.49
N THR A 182 -18.09 -2.85 -41.81
CA THR A 182 -16.81 -2.97 -42.53
C THR A 182 -15.92 -1.82 -42.08
N VAL A 183 -15.09 -2.06 -41.07
CA VAL A 183 -13.96 -1.21 -40.75
C VAL A 183 -13.01 -1.35 -41.94
N LYS A 184 -12.85 -0.29 -42.72
CA LYS A 184 -11.89 -0.28 -43.83
C LYS A 184 -10.53 -0.68 -43.27
N GLU A 185 -9.93 -1.76 -43.81
CA GLU A 185 -8.54 -2.11 -43.57
C GLU A 185 -7.71 -0.83 -43.68
N GLN A 186 -7.11 -0.41 -42.56
CA GLN A 186 -6.26 0.76 -42.60
C GLN A 186 -5.04 0.41 -43.45
N PRO A 187 -4.67 1.24 -44.44
CA PRO A 187 -3.50 0.99 -45.28
C PRO A 187 -2.29 0.69 -44.41
N ALA A 188 -1.45 -0.28 -44.80
CA ALA A 188 -0.24 -0.65 -44.05
C ALA A 188 0.63 0.57 -43.68
N GLU A 189 0.65 1.61 -44.53
CA GLU A 189 1.31 2.90 -44.26
C GLU A 189 0.80 3.65 -43.01
N LYS A 190 -0.47 3.51 -42.62
CA LYS A 190 -1.00 4.12 -41.39
C LYS A 190 -0.62 3.34 -40.13
N ARG A 191 -0.23 2.07 -40.27
CA ARG A 191 0.21 1.21 -39.16
C ARG A 191 1.60 1.60 -38.64
N PHE A 192 2.42 2.23 -39.49
CA PHE A 192 3.74 2.75 -39.14
C PHE A 192 3.75 4.23 -38.76
N ARG A 193 2.62 4.94 -38.85
CA ARG A 193 2.54 6.33 -38.38
C ARG A 193 2.38 6.34 -36.87
N PRO A 194 3.03 7.29 -36.16
CA PRO A 194 2.78 7.47 -34.74
C PRO A 194 1.27 7.72 -34.50
N PRO A 195 0.71 7.16 -33.41
CA PRO A 195 -0.70 7.24 -33.13
C PRO A 195 -1.15 8.70 -33.02
N SER A 196 -2.34 8.99 -33.53
CA SER A 196 -2.90 10.35 -33.49
C SER A 196 -3.02 10.87 -32.04
N PRO A 197 -2.98 12.19 -31.79
CA PRO A 197 -3.14 12.74 -30.45
C PRO A 197 -4.38 12.23 -29.71
N LYS A 198 -5.51 12.06 -30.43
CA LYS A 198 -6.75 11.49 -29.88
C LYS A 198 -6.62 10.02 -29.50
N GLN A 199 -5.87 9.21 -30.26
CA GLN A 199 -5.58 7.82 -29.88
C GLN A 199 -4.61 7.75 -28.71
N ARG A 200 -3.61 8.63 -28.65
CA ARG A 200 -2.69 8.71 -27.50
C ARG A 200 -3.41 9.12 -26.22
N ALA A 201 -4.46 9.94 -26.30
CA ALA A 201 -5.23 10.39 -25.14
C ALA A 201 -6.18 9.32 -24.56
N LYS A 202 -6.37 8.17 -25.24
CA LYS A 202 -7.18 7.09 -24.69
C LYS A 202 -6.54 6.52 -23.41
N PRO A 203 -7.35 6.06 -22.44
CA PRO A 203 -6.85 5.31 -21.29
C PRO A 203 -5.99 4.13 -21.75
N ALA A 204 -4.86 3.94 -21.07
CA ALA A 204 -3.87 2.92 -21.39
C ALA A 204 -3.13 2.51 -20.11
N PRO A 205 -2.40 1.38 -20.09
CA PRO A 205 -1.67 0.91 -18.91
C PRO A 205 -0.72 1.95 -18.31
N ARG A 206 -0.22 2.87 -19.17
CA ARG A 206 0.59 4.02 -18.76
C ARG A 206 -0.08 4.94 -17.75
N ASN A 207 -1.41 4.99 -17.69
CA ASN A 207 -2.15 5.78 -16.71
C ASN A 207 -1.97 5.19 -15.31
N VAL A 208 -2.05 3.86 -15.17
CA VAL A 208 -1.79 3.16 -13.91
C VAL A 208 -0.33 3.33 -13.50
N THR A 209 0.62 3.14 -14.42
CA THR A 209 2.05 3.33 -14.09
C THR A 209 2.40 4.78 -13.77
N SER A 210 1.72 5.77 -14.37
CA SER A 210 1.90 7.18 -14.01
C SER A 210 1.43 7.49 -12.60
N LEU A 211 0.34 6.86 -12.14
CA LEU A 211 -0.13 6.98 -10.76
C LEU A 211 0.84 6.30 -9.77
N LEU A 212 1.34 5.10 -10.10
CA LEU A 212 2.39 4.45 -9.31
C LEU A 212 3.66 5.32 -9.22
N SER A 213 4.11 5.90 -10.35
CA SER A 213 5.22 6.87 -10.37
C SER A 213 4.93 8.12 -9.54
N SER A 214 3.69 8.63 -9.56
CA SER A 214 3.30 9.81 -8.80
C SER A 214 3.31 9.54 -7.31
N THR A 215 2.77 8.40 -6.87
CA THR A 215 2.88 7.96 -5.47
C THR A 215 4.34 7.85 -5.07
N LEU A 216 5.14 7.15 -5.87
CA LEU A 216 6.56 6.96 -5.60
C LEU A 216 7.34 8.28 -5.50
N PHE A 217 7.04 9.22 -6.39
CA PHE A 217 7.62 10.56 -6.37
C PHE A 217 7.30 11.32 -5.09
N VAL A 218 6.06 11.23 -4.58
CA VAL A 218 5.70 11.88 -3.31
C VAL A 218 6.42 11.22 -2.14
N LEU A 219 6.57 9.88 -2.15
CA LEU A 219 7.33 9.18 -1.12
C LEU A 219 8.80 9.63 -1.09
N ASP A 220 9.41 9.83 -2.26
CA ASP A 220 10.78 10.34 -2.38
C ASP A 220 10.90 11.80 -1.98
N LEU A 221 9.93 12.63 -2.38
CA LEU A 221 9.93 14.06 -2.11
C LEU A 221 9.99 14.35 -0.60
N TYR A 222 9.37 13.49 0.21
CA TYR A 222 9.36 13.58 1.67
C TYR A 222 10.37 12.63 2.35
N ASP A 223 11.30 12.04 1.60
CA ASP A 223 12.34 11.13 2.12
C ASP A 223 11.77 9.99 2.99
N ILE A 224 10.64 9.39 2.59
CA ILE A 224 10.05 8.26 3.31
C ILE A 224 10.99 7.07 3.27
N HIS A 225 11.17 6.42 4.43
CA HIS A 225 12.08 5.29 4.58
C HIS A 225 11.84 4.21 3.51
N THR A 226 12.91 3.67 2.94
CA THR A 226 12.86 2.75 1.80
C THR A 226 12.08 1.47 2.11
N VAL A 227 12.18 0.97 3.34
CA VAL A 227 11.40 -0.16 3.89
C VAL A 227 9.89 0.12 3.80
N ILE A 228 9.42 1.27 4.27
CA ILE A 228 8.00 1.65 4.22
C ILE A 228 7.57 1.81 2.75
N SER A 229 8.37 2.51 1.95
CA SER A 229 8.10 2.70 0.52
C SER A 229 7.97 1.37 -0.24
N SER A 230 8.84 0.40 0.06
CA SER A 230 8.80 -0.93 -0.58
C SER A 230 7.53 -1.71 -0.23
N GLN A 231 7.07 -1.61 1.03
CA GLN A 231 5.85 -2.25 1.50
C GLN A 231 4.60 -1.60 0.89
N ILE A 232 4.58 -0.27 0.74
CA ILE A 232 3.52 0.45 0.02
C ILE A 232 3.41 -0.08 -1.41
N LEU A 233 4.53 -0.17 -2.13
CA LEU A 233 4.53 -0.69 -3.50
C LEU A 233 4.08 -2.15 -3.57
N ALA A 234 4.54 -3.00 -2.66
CA ALA A 234 4.13 -4.41 -2.59
C ALA A 234 2.61 -4.54 -2.37
N GLN A 235 2.05 -3.74 -1.45
CA GLN A 235 0.61 -3.69 -1.21
C GLN A 235 -0.15 -3.23 -2.45
N LEU A 236 0.30 -2.19 -3.15
CA LEU A 236 -0.35 -1.71 -4.37
C LEU A 236 -0.33 -2.76 -5.48
N PHE A 237 0.77 -3.51 -5.65
CA PHE A 237 0.80 -4.61 -6.62
C PHE A 237 -0.14 -5.75 -6.23
N TYR A 238 -0.24 -6.07 -4.94
CA TYR A 238 -1.20 -7.05 -4.45
C TYR A 238 -2.63 -6.62 -4.76
N TRP A 239 -3.02 -5.40 -4.37
CA TRP A 239 -4.36 -4.87 -4.60
C TRP A 239 -4.69 -4.84 -6.09
N ILE A 240 -3.83 -4.27 -6.94
CA ILE A 240 -4.03 -4.25 -8.41
C ILE A 240 -4.23 -5.67 -8.95
N ALA A 241 -3.42 -6.63 -8.51
CA ALA A 241 -3.52 -8.01 -8.99
C ALA A 241 -4.84 -8.68 -8.57
N ALA A 242 -5.25 -8.52 -7.32
CA ALA A 242 -6.51 -9.04 -6.79
C ALA A 242 -7.71 -8.46 -7.54
N GLU A 243 -7.71 -7.14 -7.72
CA GLU A 243 -8.72 -6.39 -8.44
C GLU A 243 -8.84 -6.80 -9.92
N LEU A 244 -7.71 -6.93 -10.62
CA LEU A 244 -7.70 -7.42 -12.01
C LEU A 244 -8.14 -8.88 -12.10
N PHE A 245 -7.66 -9.73 -11.18
CA PHE A 245 -8.06 -11.14 -11.12
C PHE A 245 -9.59 -11.27 -10.98
N ASN A 246 -10.16 -10.54 -10.01
CA ASN A 246 -11.58 -10.61 -9.70
C ASN A 246 -12.44 -10.11 -10.86
N ARG A 247 -12.07 -9.00 -11.49
CA ARG A 247 -12.78 -8.48 -12.68
C ARG A 247 -12.74 -9.45 -13.85
N VAL A 248 -11.60 -10.11 -14.09
CA VAL A 248 -11.48 -11.13 -15.15
C VAL A 248 -12.32 -12.37 -14.81
N MET A 249 -12.27 -12.85 -13.56
CA MET A 249 -12.96 -14.06 -13.12
C MET A 249 -14.49 -13.89 -13.09
N SER A 250 -14.96 -12.68 -12.77
CA SER A 250 -16.39 -12.38 -12.60
C SER A 250 -17.09 -11.99 -13.91
N ASN A 251 -16.34 -11.58 -14.93
CA ASN A 251 -16.92 -11.12 -16.19
C ASN A 251 -16.51 -12.00 -17.38
N ARG A 252 -17.47 -12.79 -17.89
CA ARG A 252 -17.29 -13.66 -19.06
C ARG A 252 -16.76 -12.94 -20.30
N ARG A 253 -16.93 -11.61 -20.40
CA ARG A 253 -16.36 -10.80 -21.50
C ARG A 253 -14.85 -10.92 -21.58
N TYR A 254 -14.17 -11.09 -20.44
CA TYR A 254 -12.71 -11.19 -20.36
C TYR A 254 -12.20 -12.64 -20.43
N LEU A 255 -13.08 -13.63 -20.27
CA LEU A 255 -12.75 -15.06 -20.35
C LEU A 255 -12.71 -15.55 -21.81
N ALA A 256 -11.77 -15.01 -22.60
CA ALA A 256 -11.50 -15.42 -23.97
C ALA A 256 -9.99 -15.35 -24.24
N ARG A 257 -9.45 -16.19 -25.14
CA ARG A 257 -8.00 -16.25 -25.43
C ARG A 257 -7.44 -14.89 -25.80
N THR A 258 -8.09 -14.19 -26.72
CA THR A 258 -7.58 -12.93 -27.22
C THR A 258 -7.66 -11.83 -26.17
N LYS A 259 -8.73 -11.79 -25.36
CA LYS A 259 -8.79 -10.88 -24.22
C LYS A 259 -7.71 -11.21 -23.19
N ALA A 260 -7.45 -12.48 -22.93
CA ALA A 260 -6.37 -12.89 -22.05
C ALA A 260 -4.98 -12.46 -22.56
N MET A 261 -4.72 -12.56 -23.86
CA MET A 261 -3.50 -12.04 -24.48
C MET A 261 -3.38 -10.52 -24.34
N GLN A 262 -4.45 -9.79 -24.61
CA GLN A 262 -4.51 -8.33 -24.51
C GLN A 262 -4.22 -7.86 -23.08
N ILE A 263 -4.91 -8.41 -22.09
CA ILE A 263 -4.71 -8.05 -20.67
C ILE A 263 -3.28 -8.43 -20.24
N ARG A 264 -2.74 -9.55 -20.70
CA ARG A 264 -1.36 -9.95 -20.38
C ARG A 264 -0.32 -8.97 -20.93
N MET A 265 -0.52 -8.45 -22.15
CA MET A 265 0.32 -7.39 -22.72
C MET A 265 0.20 -6.08 -21.93
N ASN A 266 -0.98 -5.77 -21.39
CA ASN A 266 -1.17 -4.61 -20.53
C ASN A 266 -0.44 -4.78 -19.19
N ILE A 267 -0.52 -5.96 -18.57
CA ILE A 267 0.19 -6.29 -17.32
C ILE A 267 1.70 -6.24 -17.49
N SER A 268 2.25 -6.62 -18.66
CA SER A 268 3.71 -6.53 -18.86
C SER A 268 4.24 -5.09 -18.76
N ILE A 269 3.40 -4.08 -19.01
CA ILE A 269 3.76 -2.67 -18.77
C ILE A 269 3.93 -2.38 -17.27
N LEU A 270 3.16 -3.04 -16.39
CA LEU A 270 3.37 -2.96 -14.94
C LEU A 270 4.66 -3.66 -14.52
N GLU A 271 4.96 -4.82 -15.09
CA GLU A 271 6.22 -5.55 -14.84
C GLU A 271 7.44 -4.76 -15.34
N ASP A 272 7.34 -4.11 -16.49
CA ASP A 272 8.37 -3.22 -17.04
C ASP A 272 8.58 -2.00 -16.14
N TRP A 273 7.49 -1.39 -15.65
CA TRP A 273 7.57 -0.29 -14.70
C TRP A 273 8.25 -0.71 -13.39
N ALA A 274 7.91 -1.88 -12.85
CA ALA A 274 8.55 -2.42 -11.66
C ALA A 274 10.05 -2.62 -11.87
N ARG A 275 10.47 -3.10 -13.06
CA ARG A 275 11.88 -3.23 -13.45
C ARG A 275 12.60 -1.89 -13.55
N ALA A 276 11.96 -0.88 -14.14
CA ALA A 276 12.52 0.45 -14.26
C ALA A 276 12.64 1.18 -12.92
N ASN A 277 11.77 0.87 -11.95
CA ASN A 277 11.72 1.49 -10.62
C ASN A 277 12.11 0.48 -9.53
N ASN A 278 13.06 -0.41 -9.81
CA ASN A 278 13.40 -1.50 -8.91
C ASN A 278 14.11 -1.00 -7.65
N ARG A 279 13.37 -0.84 -6.54
CA ARG A 279 13.95 -0.47 -5.24
C ARG A 279 14.36 -1.69 -4.46
N LYS A 280 15.49 -1.57 -3.77
CA LYS A 280 15.91 -2.50 -2.73
C LYS A 280 15.65 -1.84 -1.38
N PRO A 281 14.88 -2.45 -0.48
CA PRO A 281 14.75 -1.93 0.88
C PRO A 281 16.15 -1.87 1.50
N GLU A 282 16.53 -0.75 2.12
CA GLU A 282 17.82 -0.64 2.83
C GLU A 282 17.65 -1.15 4.28
N HIS A 283 17.24 -2.41 4.43
CA HIS A 283 17.01 -3.04 5.73
C HIS A 283 18.15 -3.99 6.07
N TYR A 284 18.83 -3.82 7.20
CA TYR A 284 19.94 -4.69 7.61
C TYR A 284 19.63 -5.39 8.93
N GLU A 285 19.28 -6.68 8.86
CA GLU A 285 19.05 -7.50 10.06
C GLU A 285 20.35 -8.12 10.60
N HIS A 286 20.49 -8.16 11.93
CA HIS A 286 21.48 -9.00 12.64
C HIS A 286 22.94 -8.86 12.17
N GLY A 287 23.37 -7.67 11.73
CA GLY A 287 24.72 -7.46 11.20
C GLY A 287 24.96 -8.07 9.82
N SER A 288 23.89 -8.43 9.10
CA SER A 288 23.95 -8.92 7.73
C SER A 288 24.40 -7.81 6.77
N MET A 289 25.30 -8.18 5.86
CA MET A 289 25.76 -7.31 4.77
C MET A 289 24.77 -7.28 3.59
N SER A 290 23.69 -8.07 3.64
CA SER A 290 22.64 -8.09 2.62
C SER A 290 21.38 -7.41 3.16
N ALA A 291 20.83 -6.49 2.36
CA ALA A 291 19.51 -5.93 2.61
C ALA A 291 18.46 -7.05 2.73
N SER A 292 17.76 -7.16 3.86
CA SER A 292 16.55 -7.99 3.99
C SER A 292 15.36 -7.26 3.36
N GLY A 293 14.32 -8.03 3.03
CA GLY A 293 13.14 -7.50 2.37
C GLY A 293 13.19 -7.65 0.86
N GLU A 294 12.03 -7.49 0.27
CA GLU A 294 11.80 -7.81 -1.12
C GLU A 294 11.98 -6.59 -2.03
N THR A 295 12.56 -6.80 -3.21
CA THR A 295 12.65 -5.74 -4.22
C THR A 295 11.32 -5.45 -4.91
N THR A 296 11.14 -4.24 -5.45
CA THR A 296 9.91 -3.87 -6.18
C THR A 296 9.57 -4.85 -7.31
N VAL A 297 10.59 -5.34 -8.03
CA VAL A 297 10.39 -6.33 -9.12
C VAL A 297 9.93 -7.68 -8.61
N GLU A 298 10.50 -8.16 -7.51
CA GLU A 298 10.09 -9.42 -6.90
C GLU A 298 8.65 -9.31 -6.39
N ALA A 299 8.31 -8.18 -5.76
CA ALA A 299 6.96 -7.95 -5.23
C ALA A 299 5.93 -7.96 -6.36
N ALA A 300 6.20 -7.22 -7.43
CA ALA A 300 5.38 -7.23 -8.64
C ALA A 300 5.23 -8.65 -9.20
N ARG A 301 6.34 -9.40 -9.34
CA ARG A 301 6.32 -10.78 -9.85
C ARG A 301 5.46 -11.69 -8.99
N ARG A 302 5.59 -11.64 -7.66
CA ARG A 302 4.83 -12.53 -6.77
C ARG A 302 3.36 -12.18 -6.78
N HIS A 303 3.04 -10.89 -6.65
CA HIS A 303 1.67 -10.44 -6.46
C HIS A 303 0.86 -10.47 -7.76
N LEU A 304 1.47 -10.18 -8.92
CA LEU A 304 0.80 -10.32 -10.23
C LEU A 304 0.69 -11.78 -10.70
N ALA A 305 1.39 -12.73 -10.07
CA ALA A 305 1.41 -14.13 -10.50
C ALA A 305 0.02 -14.78 -10.64
N PRO A 306 -0.95 -14.62 -9.70
CA PRO A 306 -2.27 -15.23 -9.84
C PRO A 306 -3.01 -14.78 -11.09
N VAL A 307 -3.05 -13.47 -11.38
CA VAL A 307 -3.70 -12.94 -12.59
C VAL A 307 -2.94 -13.34 -13.85
N ILE A 308 -1.60 -13.33 -13.84
CA ILE A 308 -0.80 -13.80 -14.98
C ILE A 308 -1.07 -15.27 -15.29
N GLN A 309 -1.16 -16.11 -14.26
CA GLN A 309 -1.45 -17.53 -14.40
C GLN A 309 -2.88 -17.77 -14.89
N LEU A 310 -3.87 -16.99 -14.41
CA LEU A 310 -5.24 -17.04 -14.95
C LEU A 310 -5.24 -16.74 -16.45
N LEU A 311 -4.58 -15.66 -16.86
CA LEU A 311 -4.50 -15.27 -18.27
C LEU A 311 -3.72 -16.30 -19.11
N GLN A 312 -2.69 -16.94 -18.53
CA GLN A 312 -1.98 -18.04 -19.17
C GLN A 312 -2.90 -19.24 -19.39
N TRP A 313 -3.66 -19.62 -18.36
CA TRP A 313 -4.63 -20.72 -18.45
C TRP A 313 -5.63 -20.49 -19.58
N LEU A 314 -6.26 -19.31 -19.63
CA LEU A 314 -7.22 -18.91 -20.66
C LEU A 314 -6.65 -18.98 -22.09
N GLN A 315 -5.33 -18.88 -22.26
CA GLN A 315 -4.69 -18.96 -23.57
C GLN A 315 -4.39 -20.41 -24.00
N CYS A 316 -4.02 -21.27 -23.06
CA CYS A 316 -3.47 -22.59 -23.37
C CYS A 316 -4.45 -23.75 -23.26
N PHE A 317 -5.47 -23.68 -22.38
CA PHE A 317 -6.25 -24.87 -22.04
C PHE A 317 -7.02 -25.45 -23.24
N SER A 318 -7.47 -24.59 -24.15
CA SER A 318 -8.20 -24.95 -25.37
C SER A 318 -7.31 -25.60 -26.44
N SER A 319 -5.99 -25.56 -26.27
CA SER A 319 -5.00 -26.22 -27.12
C SER A 319 -4.58 -27.60 -26.61
N LEU A 320 -5.05 -28.02 -25.42
CA LEU A 320 -4.72 -29.31 -24.86
C LEU A 320 -5.37 -30.44 -25.67
N ALA A 321 -4.58 -31.43 -26.06
CA ALA A 321 -5.07 -32.58 -26.79
C ALA A 321 -5.86 -33.53 -25.85
N PRO A 322 -6.90 -34.22 -26.37
CA PRO A 322 -7.48 -35.35 -25.68
C PRO A 322 -6.40 -36.40 -25.38
N ASP A 323 -6.43 -36.97 -24.18
CA ASP A 323 -5.55 -38.04 -23.72
C ASP A 323 -4.06 -37.68 -23.54
N ASP A 324 -3.70 -36.40 -23.68
CA ASP A 324 -2.38 -35.87 -23.34
C ASP A 324 -2.33 -35.42 -21.88
N PHE A 325 -2.25 -36.40 -20.98
CA PHE A 325 -2.17 -36.15 -19.54
C PHE A 325 -0.86 -35.48 -19.13
N GLU A 326 0.24 -35.73 -19.84
CA GLU A 326 1.55 -35.16 -19.53
C GLU A 326 1.53 -33.64 -19.74
N SER A 327 1.01 -33.16 -20.88
CA SER A 327 0.87 -31.73 -21.14
C SER A 327 -0.10 -31.04 -20.18
N LEU A 328 -1.20 -31.70 -19.79
CA LEU A 328 -2.13 -31.18 -18.79
C LEU A 328 -1.43 -31.01 -17.44
N VAL A 329 -0.78 -32.06 -16.93
CA VAL A 329 -0.09 -32.02 -15.64
C VAL A 329 1.04 -31.01 -15.66
N GLY A 330 1.86 -30.97 -16.72
CA GLY A 330 2.92 -30.00 -16.90
C GLY A 330 2.41 -28.55 -16.90
N THR A 331 1.26 -28.31 -17.53
CA THR A 331 0.59 -26.99 -17.49
C THR A 331 0.15 -26.65 -16.07
N LEU A 332 -0.55 -27.55 -15.38
CA LEU A 332 -1.05 -27.31 -14.02
C LEU A 332 0.08 -27.10 -13.00
N GLN A 333 1.23 -27.76 -13.19
CA GLN A 333 2.42 -27.56 -12.36
C GLN A 333 3.02 -26.15 -12.50
N GLN A 334 2.77 -25.44 -13.61
CA GLN A 334 3.18 -24.04 -13.77
C GLN A 334 2.17 -23.05 -13.17
N LEU A 335 0.92 -23.48 -12.95
CA LEU A 335 -0.20 -22.66 -12.49
C LEU A 335 -0.44 -22.81 -10.97
N THR A 336 0.63 -22.75 -10.18
CA THR A 336 0.61 -23.02 -8.73
C THR A 336 -0.14 -22.00 -7.87
N LYS A 337 -0.57 -20.86 -8.45
CA LYS A 337 -1.30 -19.79 -7.78
C LYS A 337 -2.80 -19.83 -8.09
N LEU A 338 -3.27 -20.77 -8.91
CA LEU A 338 -4.69 -20.98 -9.18
C LEU A 338 -5.21 -22.19 -8.41
N THR A 339 -6.41 -22.04 -7.83
CA THR A 339 -7.10 -23.17 -7.23
C THR A 339 -7.80 -24.01 -8.31
N PRO A 340 -8.03 -25.32 -8.06
CA PRO A 340 -8.83 -26.15 -8.98
C PRO A 340 -10.22 -25.57 -9.25
N GLN A 341 -10.84 -24.91 -8.26
CA GLN A 341 -12.12 -24.24 -8.39
C GLN A 341 -12.06 -23.08 -9.39
N GLN A 342 -11.03 -22.24 -9.31
CA GLN A 342 -10.79 -21.14 -10.25
C GLN A 342 -10.56 -21.65 -11.68
N LEU A 343 -9.78 -22.72 -11.85
CA LEU A 343 -9.54 -23.36 -13.15
C LEU A 343 -10.84 -23.90 -13.78
N ILE A 344 -11.70 -24.53 -12.97
CA ILE A 344 -12.99 -25.07 -13.40
C ILE A 344 -13.94 -23.94 -13.79
N HIS A 345 -14.04 -22.91 -12.94
CA HIS A 345 -14.89 -21.74 -13.19
C HIS A 345 -14.52 -21.05 -14.49
N SER A 346 -13.23 -20.74 -14.66
CA SER A 346 -12.76 -20.03 -15.85
C SER A 346 -13.04 -20.80 -17.15
N VAL A 347 -13.00 -22.15 -17.11
CA VAL A 347 -13.33 -23.01 -18.26
C VAL A 347 -14.83 -23.05 -18.53
N LYS A 348 -15.67 -23.13 -17.48
CA LYS A 348 -17.13 -23.17 -17.62
C LYS A 348 -17.70 -21.89 -18.23
N HIS A 349 -17.15 -20.73 -17.84
CA HIS A 349 -17.61 -19.42 -18.31
C HIS A 349 -16.77 -18.87 -19.48
N TYR A 350 -15.84 -19.68 -20.01
CA TYR A 350 -15.03 -19.31 -21.16
C TYR A 350 -15.87 -19.12 -22.42
N ARG A 351 -15.54 -18.10 -23.19
CA ARG A 351 -16.16 -17.79 -24.48
C ARG A 351 -15.24 -18.27 -25.61
N PRO A 352 -15.50 -19.45 -26.21
CA PRO A 352 -14.62 -20.00 -27.23
C PRO A 352 -14.68 -19.18 -28.53
N GLU A 353 -13.51 -18.84 -29.03
CA GLU A 353 -13.35 -18.19 -30.33
C GLU A 353 -13.52 -19.22 -31.46
N VAL A 354 -13.92 -18.78 -32.66
CA VAL A 354 -14.09 -19.68 -33.81
C VAL A 354 -12.76 -20.35 -34.14
N GLY A 355 -12.78 -21.69 -34.21
CA GLY A 355 -11.58 -22.51 -34.46
C GLY A 355 -10.94 -23.06 -33.18
N GLU A 356 -11.39 -22.65 -32.00
CA GLU A 356 -10.91 -23.22 -30.73
C GLU A 356 -11.63 -24.52 -30.37
N LYS A 357 -10.92 -25.41 -29.70
CA LYS A 357 -11.53 -26.56 -29.02
C LYS A 357 -11.78 -26.19 -27.56
N GLY A 358 -12.83 -26.74 -26.96
CA GLY A 358 -13.00 -26.66 -25.51
C GLY A 358 -11.97 -27.54 -24.77
N LEU A 359 -11.90 -27.39 -23.45
CA LEU A 359 -11.11 -28.30 -22.62
C LEU A 359 -11.60 -29.75 -22.82
N PRO A 360 -10.70 -30.74 -23.06
CA PRO A 360 -11.10 -32.14 -23.15
C PRO A 360 -11.84 -32.62 -21.90
N LYS A 361 -12.88 -33.46 -22.08
CA LYS A 361 -13.68 -33.98 -20.96
C LYS A 361 -12.84 -34.75 -19.93
N SER A 362 -11.82 -35.47 -20.38
CA SER A 362 -10.86 -36.20 -19.52
C SER A 362 -10.06 -35.24 -18.63
N ALA A 363 -9.58 -34.13 -19.21
CA ALA A 363 -8.89 -33.07 -18.48
C ALA A 363 -9.81 -32.38 -17.46
N MET A 364 -11.04 -32.04 -17.86
CA MET A 364 -12.04 -31.46 -16.93
C MET A 364 -12.32 -32.40 -15.75
N LYS A 365 -12.50 -33.70 -16.01
CA LYS A 365 -12.72 -34.71 -14.96
C LYS A 365 -11.53 -34.81 -14.01
N TYR A 366 -10.30 -34.70 -14.52
CA TYR A 366 -9.10 -34.68 -13.71
C TYR A 366 -9.06 -33.47 -12.75
N ILE A 367 -9.34 -32.26 -13.24
CA ILE A 367 -9.35 -31.04 -12.41
C ILE A 367 -10.47 -31.10 -11.36
N ILE A 368 -11.65 -31.64 -11.71
CA ILE A 368 -12.75 -31.86 -10.74
C ILE A 368 -12.33 -32.82 -9.62
N ASN A 369 -11.61 -33.90 -9.95
CA ASN A 369 -11.10 -34.81 -8.93
C ASN A 369 -10.08 -34.13 -8.02
N LEU A 370 -9.19 -33.30 -8.58
CA LEU A 370 -8.23 -32.50 -7.81
C LEU A 370 -8.93 -31.49 -6.88
N GLN A 371 -10.03 -30.87 -7.33
CA GLN A 371 -10.85 -30.00 -6.49
C GLN A 371 -11.46 -30.78 -5.32
N ARG A 372 -12.04 -31.96 -5.57
CA ARG A 372 -12.62 -32.81 -4.51
C ARG A 372 -11.58 -33.24 -3.49
N GLU A 373 -10.39 -33.62 -3.93
CA GLU A 373 -9.29 -33.98 -3.04
C GLU A 373 -8.84 -32.79 -2.18
N THR A 374 -8.72 -31.61 -2.78
CA THR A 374 -8.36 -30.37 -2.08
C THR A 374 -9.41 -30.01 -1.02
N GLN A 375 -10.70 -30.13 -1.36
CA GLN A 375 -11.79 -29.86 -0.42
C GLN A 375 -11.79 -30.85 0.74
N ALA A 376 -11.67 -32.15 0.45
CA ALA A 376 -11.61 -33.19 1.47
C ALA A 376 -10.42 -32.99 2.43
N ARG A 377 -9.27 -32.50 1.93
CA ARG A 377 -8.11 -32.15 2.77
C ARG A 377 -8.40 -30.96 3.69
N LYS A 378 -9.04 -29.90 3.17
CA LYS A 378 -9.46 -28.74 3.97
C LYS A 378 -10.46 -29.13 5.06
N ASP A 379 -11.45 -29.96 4.72
CA ASP A 379 -12.47 -30.40 5.67
C ASP A 379 -11.86 -31.24 6.81
N ARG A 380 -10.91 -32.13 6.48
CA ARG A 380 -10.15 -32.88 7.50
C ARG A 380 -9.34 -31.97 8.42
N GLN A 381 -8.71 -30.93 7.89
CA GLN A 381 -7.97 -29.96 8.71
C GLN A 381 -8.89 -29.14 9.61
N ARG A 382 -10.05 -28.69 9.10
CA ARG A 382 -11.07 -28.00 9.89
C ARG A 382 -11.60 -28.89 11.02
N ALA A 383 -11.93 -30.15 10.72
CA ALA A 383 -12.40 -31.13 11.70
C ALA A 383 -11.35 -31.43 12.79
N ALA A 384 -10.07 -31.50 12.41
CA ALA A 384 -8.96 -31.67 13.37
C ALA A 384 -8.76 -30.44 14.27
N ALA A 385 -8.93 -29.23 13.73
CA ALA A 385 -8.84 -27.98 14.50
C ALA A 385 -10.05 -27.77 15.44
N SER A 386 -11.23 -28.29 15.09
CA SER A 386 -12.45 -28.22 15.91
C SER A 386 -12.58 -29.36 16.92
N SER A 387 -11.63 -30.31 16.95
CA SER A 387 -11.64 -31.42 17.92
C SER A 387 -11.10 -30.93 19.28
N PRO A 388 -11.82 -31.14 20.40
CA PRO A 388 -11.32 -30.76 21.72
C PRO A 388 -10.02 -31.52 22.03
N ARG A 389 -9.00 -30.80 22.52
CA ARG A 389 -7.80 -31.45 23.08
C ARG A 389 -8.26 -32.38 24.23
N PRO A 390 -7.82 -33.64 24.30
CA PRO A 390 -8.14 -34.49 25.43
C PRO A 390 -7.38 -33.95 26.65
N GLY A 391 -8.09 -33.22 27.53
CA GLY A 391 -7.47 -32.59 28.71
C GLY A 391 -8.45 -31.89 29.64
N ASP A 392 -9.44 -31.15 29.15
CA ASP A 392 -10.35 -30.40 30.04
C ASP A 392 -11.60 -31.21 30.37
N SER A 393 -11.42 -32.18 31.27
CA SER A 393 -12.52 -32.85 31.95
C SER A 393 -12.87 -32.07 33.22
N ALA A 394 -13.69 -31.03 33.13
CA ALA A 394 -14.35 -30.48 34.30
C ALA A 394 -15.63 -31.30 34.60
N PRO A 395 -15.85 -31.77 35.85
CA PRO A 395 -16.94 -32.69 36.15
C PRO A 395 -18.30 -31.96 36.15
N SER A 396 -19.22 -32.42 35.31
CA SER A 396 -20.61 -31.95 35.29
C SER A 396 -21.42 -32.65 36.37
N THR A 397 -22.01 -31.88 37.29
CA THR A 397 -22.93 -32.34 38.33
C THR A 397 -24.35 -32.53 37.72
N PRO A 398 -25.10 -33.59 38.06
CA PRO A 398 -26.39 -33.86 37.43
C PRO A 398 -27.55 -33.16 38.17
N THR A 399 -28.40 -32.44 37.44
CA THR A 399 -29.76 -32.10 37.92
C THR A 399 -30.82 -32.38 36.85
N LYS A 400 -31.99 -32.81 37.35
CA LYS A 400 -33.10 -33.54 36.71
C LYS A 400 -34.06 -32.65 35.87
N PRO A 401 -34.98 -33.26 35.08
CA PRO A 401 -35.72 -32.59 34.01
C PRO A 401 -37.02 -31.92 34.48
N GLY A 402 -37.35 -30.77 33.87
CA GLY A 402 -38.58 -30.02 34.08
C GLY A 402 -39.23 -29.55 32.78
N GLN A 403 -40.35 -30.19 32.47
CA GLN A 403 -41.48 -29.87 31.57
C GLN A 403 -41.60 -28.48 30.89
N ASN A 404 -41.87 -28.56 29.57
CA ASN A 404 -43.03 -28.00 28.83
C ASN A 404 -43.26 -26.46 28.82
N ASN A 405 -43.33 -25.85 27.64
CA ASN A 405 -44.56 -25.58 26.86
C ASN A 405 -44.48 -24.29 25.99
N GLY A 406 -45.06 -24.32 24.78
CA GLY A 406 -45.42 -23.14 23.95
C GLY A 406 -44.84 -23.14 22.53
N ASN A 407 -45.47 -23.73 21.49
CA ASN A 407 -46.54 -23.17 20.62
C ASN A 407 -46.11 -21.85 19.93
N SER A 408 -46.15 -21.59 18.61
CA SER A 408 -47.08 -21.90 17.50
C SER A 408 -46.39 -21.40 16.19
N SER A 409 -46.22 -22.11 15.06
CA SER A 409 -47.14 -22.46 13.95
C SER A 409 -47.66 -21.31 13.01
N VAL A 410 -47.16 -21.36 11.75
CA VAL A 410 -47.76 -21.03 10.41
C VAL A 410 -48.11 -19.55 10.05
N PRO A 411 -48.25 -19.12 8.75
CA PRO A 411 -48.25 -19.91 7.50
C PRO A 411 -47.55 -19.35 6.24
N ALA A 412 -47.45 -20.25 5.25
CA ALA A 412 -47.11 -20.00 3.84
C ALA A 412 -48.35 -19.58 3.00
N THR A 413 -48.12 -18.87 1.90
CA THR A 413 -49.08 -18.66 0.80
C THR A 413 -48.38 -18.71 -0.57
N PRO A 414 -49.09 -19.12 -1.66
CA PRO A 414 -48.47 -19.53 -2.93
C PRO A 414 -48.70 -18.58 -4.12
N ASP A 415 -47.82 -18.74 -5.13
CA ASP A 415 -47.92 -18.48 -6.58
C ASP A 415 -48.24 -17.08 -7.14
N SER A 416 -47.31 -16.55 -7.95
CA SER A 416 -47.62 -16.17 -9.34
C SER A 416 -46.35 -15.92 -10.18
N ILE A 417 -46.34 -16.55 -11.36
CA ILE A 417 -45.33 -16.53 -12.43
C ILE A 417 -45.25 -15.15 -13.09
N GLN A 418 -44.04 -14.58 -13.22
CA GLN A 418 -43.62 -13.74 -14.34
C GLN A 418 -42.13 -13.96 -14.59
N ARG A 419 -41.81 -14.40 -15.81
CA ARG A 419 -40.45 -14.57 -16.33
C ARG A 419 -39.94 -13.21 -16.79
N GLU A 420 -38.90 -12.71 -16.14
CA GLU A 420 -37.96 -11.76 -16.73
C GLU A 420 -36.56 -12.36 -16.58
N GLU A 421 -35.82 -12.41 -17.69
CA GLU A 421 -34.42 -12.83 -17.75
C GLU A 421 -33.57 -11.75 -17.05
N GLU A 422 -33.53 -11.78 -15.72
CA GLU A 422 -32.47 -11.14 -14.96
C GLU A 422 -31.32 -12.15 -14.89
N ASP A 423 -30.15 -11.77 -15.41
CA ASP A 423 -28.89 -12.46 -15.15
C ASP A 423 -28.79 -12.61 -13.63
N GLU A 424 -29.07 -13.80 -13.10
CA GLU A 424 -28.78 -14.15 -11.72
C GLU A 424 -27.28 -13.89 -11.55
N GLU A 425 -26.91 -12.80 -10.88
CA GLU A 425 -25.63 -12.68 -10.19
C GLU A 425 -25.63 -13.78 -9.12
N GLU A 426 -25.41 -15.01 -9.56
CA GLU A 426 -25.17 -16.16 -8.72
C GLU A 426 -23.94 -15.79 -7.91
N ASP A 427 -24.14 -15.46 -6.62
CA ASP A 427 -23.07 -15.05 -5.71
C ASP A 427 -21.86 -15.95 -5.94
N ALA A 428 -20.73 -15.32 -6.29
CA ALA A 428 -19.53 -16.04 -6.68
C ALA A 428 -19.21 -17.13 -5.64
N PRO A 429 -19.02 -18.40 -6.05
CA PRO A 429 -18.78 -19.50 -5.12
C PRO A 429 -17.69 -19.17 -4.10
N GLU A 430 -17.88 -19.53 -2.82
CA GLU A 430 -16.92 -19.26 -1.75
C GLU A 430 -15.48 -19.61 -2.17
N ASN A 431 -14.53 -18.69 -1.95
CA ASN A 431 -13.10 -18.81 -2.30
C ASN A 431 -12.76 -18.77 -3.82
N LEU A 432 -13.69 -18.34 -4.68
CA LEU A 432 -13.36 -18.12 -6.10
C LEU A 432 -12.48 -16.88 -6.30
N LEU A 433 -12.82 -15.79 -5.62
CA LEU A 433 -12.18 -14.48 -5.75
C LEU A 433 -11.02 -14.31 -4.77
N LEU A 434 -10.10 -13.41 -5.11
CA LEU A 434 -9.07 -12.94 -4.18
C LEU A 434 -9.65 -11.83 -3.31
N ASP A 435 -9.15 -11.65 -2.09
CA ASP A 435 -9.58 -10.58 -1.18
C ASP A 435 -8.76 -9.31 -1.42
N PRO A 436 -9.29 -8.26 -2.08
CA PRO A 436 -8.54 -7.03 -2.30
C PRO A 436 -8.35 -6.23 -1.01
N ALA A 437 -9.15 -6.47 0.03
CA ALA A 437 -9.08 -5.76 1.30
C ALA A 437 -8.00 -6.33 2.24
N LEU A 438 -7.34 -7.44 1.87
CA LEU A 438 -6.24 -8.00 2.62
C LEU A 438 -5.06 -7.03 2.65
N MET A 439 -4.69 -6.58 3.85
CA MET A 439 -3.46 -5.84 4.11
C MET A 439 -2.31 -6.81 4.37
N LEU A 440 -1.23 -6.68 3.61
CA LEU A 440 0.02 -7.36 3.86
C LEU A 440 0.58 -6.93 5.23
N PRO A 441 1.34 -7.80 5.94
CA PRO A 441 1.95 -7.43 7.20
C PRO A 441 2.83 -6.18 7.04
N PHE A 442 2.55 -5.17 7.87
CA PHE A 442 3.36 -3.95 7.92
C PHE A 442 4.42 -4.07 9.03
N SER A 443 5.66 -3.70 8.70
CA SER A 443 6.74 -3.58 9.67
C SER A 443 7.45 -2.24 9.56
N LEU A 444 7.74 -1.64 10.72
CA LEU A 444 8.61 -0.47 10.79
C LEU A 444 10.07 -0.88 10.53
N PRO A 445 10.93 0.07 10.10
CA PRO A 445 12.37 -0.15 10.09
C PRO A 445 12.85 -0.61 11.47
N THR A 446 13.76 -1.57 11.51
CA THR A 446 14.23 -2.14 12.77
C THR A 446 15.03 -1.14 13.59
N SER A 447 15.25 -1.42 14.87
CA SER A 447 16.15 -0.61 15.70
C SER A 447 17.54 -0.48 15.08
N THR A 448 18.05 -1.48 14.35
CA THR A 448 19.32 -1.36 13.61
C THR A 448 19.21 -0.35 12.47
N ASP A 449 18.15 -0.43 11.66
CA ASP A 449 17.96 0.51 10.55
C ASP A 449 17.78 1.94 11.04
N MET A 450 16.99 2.08 12.11
CA MET A 450 16.74 3.35 12.77
C MET A 450 18.00 3.88 13.43
N LEU A 451 18.81 3.09 14.14
CA LEU A 451 19.91 3.64 14.95
C LEU A 451 21.23 3.75 14.18
N VAL A 452 21.46 2.91 13.16
CA VAL A 452 22.77 2.75 12.51
C VAL A 452 22.80 3.27 11.07
N SER A 453 21.70 3.11 10.31
CA SER A 453 21.68 3.44 8.87
C SER A 453 20.68 4.52 8.47
N PHE A 454 19.91 5.08 9.41
CA PHE A 454 18.90 6.10 9.11
C PHE A 454 19.55 7.31 8.45
N GLY A 455 19.27 7.50 7.16
CA GLY A 455 19.91 8.51 6.34
C GLY A 455 21.35 8.20 5.91
N ALA A 456 22.15 7.52 6.72
CA ALA A 456 23.57 7.26 6.47
C ALA A 456 23.85 6.12 5.45
N GLY A 457 22.82 5.37 5.04
CA GLY A 457 22.95 4.23 4.14
C GLY A 457 23.73 3.06 4.74
N PHE A 458 24.23 2.15 3.89
CA PHE A 458 24.92 0.94 4.34
C PHE A 458 26.11 1.23 5.27
N GLY A 459 26.09 0.63 6.46
CA GLY A 459 27.20 0.69 7.41
C GLY A 459 27.46 2.06 8.06
N GLY A 460 26.55 3.03 7.91
CA GLY A 460 26.74 4.38 8.46
C GLY A 460 27.83 5.19 7.74
N LEU A 461 28.26 4.74 6.56
CA LEU A 461 29.45 5.28 5.89
C LEU A 461 29.16 6.61 5.15
N ASN A 462 27.90 6.93 4.85
CA ASN A 462 27.53 8.17 4.17
C ASN A 462 27.20 9.29 5.15
N ARG A 463 28.26 9.83 5.78
CA ARG A 463 28.18 10.92 6.78
C ARG A 463 27.50 12.19 6.24
N GLU A 464 27.66 12.50 4.95
CA GLU A 464 26.99 13.65 4.33
C GLU A 464 25.47 13.50 4.32
N ARG A 465 24.98 12.29 4.06
CA ARG A 465 23.54 11.99 4.05
C ARG A 465 22.99 11.90 5.48
N GLU A 466 23.76 11.37 6.43
CA GLU A 466 23.41 11.39 7.86
C GLU A 466 23.24 12.82 8.40
N ARG A 467 24.13 13.74 8.02
CA ARG A 467 24.06 15.16 8.43
C ARG A 467 22.73 15.83 8.10
N LYS A 468 22.00 15.36 7.07
CA LYS A 468 20.66 15.87 6.73
C LYS A 468 19.62 15.61 7.80
N TYR A 469 19.82 14.55 8.59
CA TYR A 469 18.91 14.10 9.64
C TYR A 469 19.39 14.52 11.03
N ILE A 470 20.37 15.43 11.15
CA ILE A 470 20.72 16.01 12.44
C ILE A 470 19.62 17.00 12.86
N PRO A 471 19.08 16.87 14.10
CA PRO A 471 18.04 17.75 14.61
C PRO A 471 18.48 19.21 14.56
N THR A 472 17.80 20.01 13.74
CA THR A 472 18.09 21.44 13.56
C THR A 472 16.82 22.21 13.25
N VAL A 473 16.69 23.43 13.78
CA VAL A 473 15.57 24.34 13.44
C VAL A 473 16.09 25.41 12.49
N PRO A 474 15.53 25.54 11.26
CA PRO A 474 15.97 26.58 10.34
C PRO A 474 15.67 28.00 10.88
N PRO A 475 16.54 29.01 10.62
CA PRO A 475 16.37 30.37 11.15
C PRO A 475 15.03 31.03 10.78
N GLU A 476 14.52 30.75 9.59
CA GLU A 476 13.22 31.24 9.13
C GLU A 476 12.03 30.79 10.00
N PHE A 477 12.15 29.63 10.66
CA PHE A 477 11.14 29.14 11.60
C PHE A 477 11.28 29.79 12.97
N LEU A 478 12.51 29.99 13.44
CA LEU A 478 12.77 30.77 14.66
C LEU A 478 12.20 32.19 14.53
N ALA A 479 12.40 32.84 13.38
CA ALA A 479 11.84 34.17 13.12
C ALA A 479 10.30 34.20 13.17
N LYS A 480 9.60 33.13 12.75
CA LYS A 480 8.13 33.03 12.87
C LYS A 480 7.67 32.90 14.32
N LEU A 481 8.46 32.22 15.14
CA LEU A 481 8.21 32.12 16.58
C LEU A 481 8.39 33.48 17.26
N ASP A 482 9.41 34.26 16.87
CA ASP A 482 9.66 35.59 17.44
C ASP A 482 8.68 36.67 16.98
N ALA A 483 8.33 36.68 15.68
CA ALA A 483 7.54 37.76 15.07
C ALA A 483 6.10 37.84 15.60
N ARG A 484 5.47 36.70 15.90
CA ARG A 484 4.17 36.69 16.59
C ARG A 484 4.28 36.97 18.09
N GLY A 485 5.49 36.81 18.68
CA GLY A 485 5.76 37.02 20.10
C GLY A 485 5.75 38.49 20.45
N ARG A 486 6.33 39.30 19.56
CA ARG A 486 6.28 40.77 19.65
C ARG A 486 4.90 41.36 19.35
N ALA A 487 4.06 40.67 18.57
CA ALA A 487 2.70 41.14 18.28
C ALA A 487 1.74 40.93 19.47
N GLU A 488 1.96 39.89 20.28
CA GLU A 488 1.17 39.62 21.50
C GLU A 488 1.79 40.22 22.78
N GLY A 489 3.10 40.50 22.78
CA GLY A 489 3.86 41.10 23.88
C GLY A 489 4.28 42.55 23.64
N GLY A 490 3.31 43.43 23.35
CA GLY A 490 3.57 44.88 23.20
C GLY A 490 3.59 45.62 24.53
N SER A 491 4.71 45.61 25.26
CA SER A 491 5.13 46.69 26.19
C SER A 491 6.45 46.34 26.88
N TYR A 492 7.57 46.47 26.18
CA TYR A 492 8.81 46.93 26.81
C TYR A 492 9.49 47.86 25.82
N ALA A 493 9.29 49.15 26.02
CA ALA A 493 10.04 50.19 25.36
C ALA A 493 11.52 50.03 25.71
N GLU A 494 12.38 50.07 24.70
CA GLU A 494 13.83 50.28 24.85
C GLU A 494 14.05 51.50 25.75
N ALA A 495 14.62 51.29 26.93
CA ALA A 495 15.21 52.36 27.72
C ALA A 495 16.57 52.67 27.10
N ASP A 496 16.60 53.73 26.30
CA ASP A 496 17.77 54.35 25.70
C ASP A 496 18.71 54.84 26.82
N TRP A 497 19.89 54.22 26.96
CA TRP A 497 20.92 54.62 27.92
C TRP A 497 21.96 55.54 27.26
N ALA A 498 21.48 56.65 26.71
CA ALA A 498 22.36 57.71 26.23
C ALA A 498 21.79 59.05 26.68
N ASP A 499 22.15 59.47 27.89
CA ASP A 499 22.35 60.88 28.28
C ASP A 499 22.66 60.98 29.78
N GLU A 500 23.94 61.00 30.14
CA GLU A 500 24.40 61.63 31.39
C GLU A 500 25.17 62.92 31.04
N PRO A 501 24.84 64.09 31.63
CA PRO A 501 25.61 65.29 31.46
C PRO A 501 26.75 65.38 32.49
N VAL A 502 27.98 65.54 31.95
CA VAL A 502 29.23 66.12 32.49
C VAL A 502 29.50 66.04 33.99
#